data_AF-Q33BM6-F1
#
_entry.id   AF-Q33BM6-F1
#
_cell.length_a   1.000
_cell.length_b   1.000
_cell.length_c   1.000
_cell.angle_alpha   90.00
_cell.angle_beta   90.00
_cell.angle_gamma   90.00
#
_symmetry.space_group_name_H-M   'P 1'
#
loop_
_entity.id
_entity.type
_entity.pdbx_description
1 polymer ?
#
loop_
_entity_poly.entity_id
_entity_poly.type
_entity_poly.pdbx_seq_one_letter_code
_entity_poly.pdbx_strand_id
1 'polypeptide(L)'
;MIIIFHTGEIEIVRYGKILPSSIGLILQECDLIRTFSGSVDIQSGNGNLIRIKPYTEIILKNLPDKQHKETNLYFQSGELLVKTNKLKTDESFFISTSTTVADVRGSSFSLKLEEGSQSPEVKVYEGAVGMNFKIPNKILEEIKTMNEEIYDEFIMFLKKNEVVLDKGEVSLIKPSLDQMIQLILTKVENKEDISREFASIQKIENFSLQKTTFVETPQEIAEIETLVYADRILVDQALAEQDSNEVQPFISSISSEIQRDQSFKLDQALNKIQTKIERNVLKYESEIYEYYNVLETVVKEDGSKLSGAIVAQVGDTLILHTPKGAIRLNKNEIDYIDYQNSRMKDK
;
A
#
# COMPACT_ATOMS: atom_id res chain seq x y z
N MET A 1 12.88 -1.18 10.63
CA MET A 1 12.68 -0.45 9.34
C MET A 1 13.01 1.02 9.55
N ILE A 2 13.12 1.82 8.50
CA ILE A 2 13.47 3.25 8.61
C ILE A 2 12.58 4.12 7.71
N ILE A 3 12.22 5.31 8.18
CA ILE A 3 11.57 6.33 7.33
C ILE A 3 12.60 6.95 6.41
N ILE A 4 12.35 6.90 5.10
CA ILE A 4 13.25 7.49 4.09
C ILE A 4 12.66 8.74 3.42
N PHE A 5 11.34 8.92 3.52
CA PHE A 5 10.60 10.05 2.98
C PHE A 5 9.31 10.23 3.76
N HIS A 6 8.90 11.47 3.99
CA HIS A 6 7.54 11.77 4.43
C HIS A 6 7.10 13.13 3.92
N THR A 7 5.79 13.34 3.88
CA THR A 7 5.17 14.62 3.57
C THR A 7 3.84 14.73 4.33
N GLY A 8 3.38 15.97 4.54
CA GLY A 8 2.10 16.27 5.15
C GLY A 8 1.96 15.71 6.57
N GLU A 9 0.71 15.49 6.97
CA GLU A 9 0.36 15.08 8.32
C GLU A 9 0.36 13.56 8.45
N ILE A 10 1.25 13.06 9.32
CA ILE A 10 1.36 11.66 9.70
C ILE A 10 1.58 11.55 11.22
N GLU A 11 1.08 10.47 11.81
CA GLU A 11 1.22 10.12 13.22
C GLU A 11 1.87 8.74 13.32
N ILE A 12 2.88 8.63 14.18
CA ILE A 12 3.53 7.36 14.50
C ILE A 12 3.39 7.16 15.99
N VAL A 13 2.81 6.03 16.41
CA VAL A 13 2.55 5.75 17.82
C VAL A 13 3.30 4.49 18.25
N ARG A 14 4.10 4.63 19.30
CA ARG A 14 4.79 3.51 19.96
C ARG A 14 4.39 3.45 21.43
N TYR A 15 3.83 2.32 21.86
CA TYR A 15 3.35 2.13 23.25
C TYR A 15 2.46 3.28 23.76
N GLY A 16 1.57 3.79 22.90
CA GLY A 16 0.66 4.89 23.21
C GLY A 16 1.28 6.29 23.19
N LYS A 17 2.57 6.44 22.84
CA LYS A 17 3.24 7.74 22.69
C LYS A 17 3.42 8.09 21.23
N ILE A 18 3.09 9.32 20.87
CA ILE A 18 3.35 9.87 19.54
C ILE A 18 4.85 10.13 19.40
N LEU A 19 5.45 9.57 18.35
CA LEU A 19 6.84 9.75 17.97
C LEU A 19 6.99 10.90 16.96
N PRO A 20 8.18 11.50 16.85
CA PRO A 20 8.45 12.45 15.78
C PRO A 20 8.37 11.77 14.41
N SER A 21 7.59 12.34 13.50
CA SER A 21 7.58 11.96 12.09
C SER A 21 8.75 12.61 11.38
N SER A 22 9.88 11.90 11.29
CA SER A 22 11.10 12.45 10.69
C SER A 22 11.85 11.39 9.88
N ILE A 23 12.46 11.83 8.78
CA ILE A 23 13.37 10.98 7.99
C ILE A 23 14.49 10.47 8.91
N GLY A 24 14.81 9.19 8.79
CA GLY A 24 15.81 8.51 9.61
C GLY A 24 15.27 7.93 10.92
N LEU A 25 13.99 8.12 11.26
CA LEU A 25 13.38 7.44 12.40
C LEU A 25 13.41 5.93 12.18
N ILE A 26 13.96 5.20 13.15
CA ILE A 26 13.94 3.74 13.18
C ILE A 26 12.63 3.23 13.79
N LEU A 27 11.91 2.50 12.94
CA LEU A 27 10.63 1.88 13.25
C LEU A 27 10.85 0.48 13.83
N GLN A 28 10.02 0.15 14.81
CA GLN A 28 10.06 -1.07 15.61
C GLN A 28 8.74 -1.85 15.50
N GLU A 29 8.76 -3.09 15.98
CA GLU A 29 7.53 -3.87 16.12
C GLU A 29 6.53 -3.16 17.03
N CYS A 30 5.24 -3.37 16.74
CA CYS A 30 4.11 -2.69 17.37
C CYS A 30 3.98 -1.19 17.11
N ASP A 31 4.84 -0.57 16.29
CA ASP A 31 4.61 0.80 15.84
C ASP A 31 3.34 0.86 14.98
N LEU A 32 2.43 1.77 15.34
CA LEU A 32 1.27 2.15 14.55
C LEU A 32 1.65 3.36 13.70
N ILE A 33 1.41 3.28 12.40
CA ILE A 33 1.61 4.40 11.47
C ILE A 33 0.25 4.76 10.90
N ARG A 34 -0.15 6.02 11.10
CA ARG A 34 -1.38 6.59 10.57
C ARG A 34 -1.06 7.81 9.73
N THR A 35 -1.52 7.83 8.49
CA THR A 35 -1.41 9.00 7.61
C THR A 35 -2.76 9.70 7.51
N PHE A 36 -2.74 11.02 7.44
CA PHE A 36 -3.94 11.83 7.18
C PHE A 36 -3.87 12.35 5.75
N SER A 37 -3.60 13.64 5.57
CA SER A 37 -3.33 14.24 4.25
C SER A 37 -1.91 13.94 3.73
N GLY A 38 -1.05 13.37 4.57
CA GLY A 38 0.35 13.06 4.28
C GLY A 38 0.60 11.67 3.71
N SER A 39 1.85 11.39 3.39
CA SER A 39 2.33 10.05 3.02
C SER A 39 3.73 9.83 3.56
N VAL A 40 4.12 8.56 3.70
CA VAL A 40 5.43 8.18 4.22
C VAL A 40 5.95 6.97 3.47
N ASP A 41 7.23 6.99 3.09
CA ASP A 41 7.93 5.84 2.54
C ASP A 41 8.87 5.27 3.60
N ILE A 42 8.73 3.97 3.83
CA ILE A 42 9.55 3.20 4.77
C ILE A 42 10.33 2.13 4.02
N GLN A 43 11.57 1.92 4.44
CA GLN A 43 12.46 0.94 3.83
C GLN A 43 13.03 -0.01 4.89
N SER A 44 13.19 -1.28 4.52
CA SER A 44 13.89 -2.29 5.32
C SER A 44 15.30 -2.57 4.81
N GLY A 45 16.18 -3.15 5.65
CA GLY A 45 17.54 -3.52 5.26
C GLY A 45 17.62 -4.66 4.22
N ASN A 46 16.60 -5.52 4.16
CA ASN A 46 16.43 -6.49 3.06
C ASN A 46 15.88 -5.86 1.76
N GLY A 47 15.62 -4.54 1.78
CA GLY A 47 15.25 -3.76 0.60
C GLY A 47 13.80 -3.92 0.18
N ASN A 48 12.89 -4.09 1.13
CA ASN A 48 11.47 -3.84 0.91
C ASN A 48 11.22 -2.35 1.08
N LEU A 49 10.41 -1.78 0.19
CA LEU A 49 10.05 -0.38 0.16
C LEU A 49 8.53 -0.28 0.12
N ILE A 50 7.97 0.45 1.08
CA ILE A 50 6.53 0.59 1.25
C ILE A 50 6.20 2.07 1.34
N ARG A 51 5.33 2.54 0.45
CA ARG A 51 4.65 3.83 0.57
C ARG A 51 3.30 3.64 1.21
N ILE A 52 3.10 4.36 2.30
CA ILE A 52 1.84 4.45 3.04
C ILE A 52 1.18 5.73 2.53
N LYS A 53 0.13 5.60 1.72
CA LYS A 53 -0.55 6.71 1.05
C LYS A 53 -1.41 7.48 2.07
N PRO A 54 -2.01 8.64 1.70
CA PRO A 54 -2.94 9.36 2.58
C PRO A 54 -4.06 8.47 3.11
N TYR A 55 -4.59 8.82 4.30
CA TYR A 55 -5.70 8.15 4.96
C TYR A 55 -5.50 6.63 5.13
N THR A 56 -4.29 6.24 5.55
CA THR A 56 -3.88 4.85 5.66
C THR A 56 -3.39 4.53 7.06
N GLU A 57 -3.75 3.36 7.56
CA GLU A 57 -3.36 2.89 8.88
C GLU A 57 -2.73 1.49 8.80
N ILE A 58 -1.52 1.35 9.37
CA ILE A 58 -0.82 0.07 9.48
C ILE A 58 -0.17 -0.12 10.85
N ILE A 59 0.00 -1.39 11.24
CA ILE A 59 0.82 -1.79 12.40
C ILE A 59 1.98 -2.67 11.92
N LEU A 60 3.19 -2.38 12.38
CA LEU A 60 4.36 -3.21 12.12
C LEU A 60 4.33 -4.42 13.07
N LYS A 61 3.78 -5.57 12.64
CA LYS A 61 3.62 -6.74 13.53
C LYS A 61 4.94 -7.47 13.76
N ASN A 62 5.66 -7.74 12.68
CA ASN A 62 6.95 -8.40 12.74
C ASN A 62 7.94 -7.69 11.84
N LEU A 63 9.14 -7.46 12.34
CA LEU A 63 10.24 -6.89 11.59
C LEU A 63 11.43 -7.84 11.60
N PRO A 64 12.20 -7.91 10.50
CA PRO A 64 13.30 -8.85 10.42
C PRO A 64 14.41 -8.44 11.39
N ASP A 65 14.89 -9.40 12.17
CA ASP A 65 16.04 -9.28 13.06
C ASP A 65 17.10 -10.36 12.75
N LYS A 66 18.05 -10.59 13.65
CA LYS A 66 19.12 -11.60 13.45
C LYS A 66 18.62 -13.05 13.49
N GLN A 67 17.45 -13.31 14.08
CA GLN A 67 16.89 -14.63 14.34
C GLN A 67 15.64 -14.92 13.50
N HIS A 68 14.81 -13.91 13.27
CA HIS A 68 13.57 -13.93 12.52
C HIS A 68 13.70 -13.10 11.25
N LYS A 69 13.48 -13.74 10.11
CA LYS A 69 13.56 -13.09 8.79
C LYS A 69 12.19 -12.78 8.19
N GLU A 70 11.17 -12.79 9.04
CA GLU A 70 9.79 -12.48 8.67
C GLU A 70 9.54 -10.98 8.79
N THR A 71 8.91 -10.42 7.78
CA THR A 71 8.29 -9.10 7.83
C THR A 71 6.78 -9.28 7.75
N ASN A 72 6.04 -8.76 8.72
CA ASN A 72 4.57 -8.80 8.71
C ASN A 72 4.01 -7.41 8.99
N LEU A 73 3.31 -6.86 8.01
CA LEU A 73 2.59 -5.59 8.16
C LEU A 73 1.11 -5.88 8.32
N TYR A 74 0.49 -5.34 9.36
CA TYR A 74 -0.96 -5.41 9.51
C TYR A 74 -1.60 -4.16 8.93
N PHE A 75 -2.32 -4.34 7.82
CA PHE A 75 -2.97 -3.28 7.07
C PHE A 75 -4.42 -3.15 7.52
N GLN A 76 -4.78 -1.97 8.06
CA GLN A 76 -6.09 -1.75 8.69
C GLN A 76 -7.05 -0.97 7.79
N SER A 77 -6.56 -0.02 7.00
CA SER A 77 -7.37 0.80 6.08
C SER A 77 -6.47 1.59 5.13
N GLY A 78 -7.04 2.08 4.02
CA GLY A 78 -6.40 3.03 3.12
C GLY A 78 -5.74 2.37 1.92
N GLU A 79 -4.54 2.81 1.55
CA GLU A 79 -3.81 2.32 0.38
C GLU A 79 -2.30 2.23 0.62
N LEU A 80 -1.71 1.12 0.19
CA LEU A 80 -0.27 0.88 0.21
C LEU A 80 0.23 0.67 -1.21
N LEU A 81 1.44 1.17 -1.47
CA LEU A 81 2.20 0.82 -2.66
C LEU A 81 3.51 0.19 -2.22
N VAL A 82 3.78 -1.03 -2.69
CA VAL A 82 4.85 -1.87 -2.17
C VAL A 82 5.75 -2.33 -3.30
N LYS A 83 7.05 -2.23 -3.08
CA LYS A 83 8.09 -2.87 -3.89
C LYS A 83 8.94 -3.76 -2.99
N THR A 84 8.99 -5.04 -3.30
CA THR A 84 9.86 -5.99 -2.60
C THR A 84 10.96 -6.48 -3.53
N ASN A 85 12.13 -6.72 -2.96
CA ASN A 85 13.17 -7.46 -3.67
C ASN A 85 12.81 -8.95 -3.73
N LYS A 86 13.42 -9.68 -4.67
CA LYS A 86 13.34 -11.15 -4.65
C LYS A 86 13.92 -11.65 -3.34
N LEU A 87 13.05 -12.16 -2.47
CA LEU A 87 13.42 -12.70 -1.17
C LEU A 87 14.42 -13.84 -1.32
N LYS A 88 15.41 -13.87 -0.42
CA LYS A 88 16.28 -15.04 -0.24
C LYS A 88 15.45 -16.21 0.29
N THR A 89 15.96 -17.43 0.15
CA THR A 89 15.22 -18.68 0.43
C THR A 89 14.65 -18.76 1.86
N ASP A 90 15.14 -17.95 2.80
CA ASP A 90 14.74 -17.94 4.20
C ASP A 90 14.10 -16.62 4.68
N GLU A 91 13.75 -15.71 3.76
CA GLU A 91 13.05 -14.46 4.07
C GLU A 91 11.57 -14.57 3.66
N SER A 92 10.68 -14.01 4.47
CA SER A 92 9.23 -13.95 4.19
C SER A 92 8.70 -12.52 4.36
N PHE A 93 7.77 -12.12 3.49
CA PHE A 93 7.11 -10.83 3.55
C PHE A 93 5.62 -11.00 3.42
N PHE A 94 4.90 -10.63 4.48
CA PHE A 94 3.46 -10.72 4.56
C PHE A 94 2.83 -9.35 4.77
N ILE A 95 1.69 -9.13 4.13
CA ILE A 95 0.76 -8.07 4.51
C ILE A 95 -0.55 -8.73 4.89
N SER A 96 -1.02 -8.50 6.11
CA SER A 96 -2.24 -9.11 6.61
C SER A 96 -3.31 -8.09 6.95
N THR A 97 -4.56 -8.41 6.65
CA THR A 97 -5.76 -7.74 7.17
C THR A 97 -6.42 -8.63 8.22
N SER A 98 -7.63 -8.31 8.65
CA SER A 98 -8.41 -9.14 9.57
C SER A 98 -8.74 -10.52 8.98
N THR A 99 -9.07 -10.59 7.69
CA THR A 99 -9.48 -11.83 7.00
C THR A 99 -8.55 -12.32 5.91
N THR A 100 -7.52 -11.57 5.52
CA THR A 100 -6.66 -11.95 4.39
C THR A 100 -5.19 -11.81 4.75
N VAL A 101 -4.36 -12.63 4.12
CA VAL A 101 -2.90 -12.46 4.10
C VAL A 101 -2.42 -12.53 2.66
N ALA A 102 -1.59 -11.56 2.30
CA ALA A 102 -0.83 -11.54 1.06
C ALA A 102 0.61 -12.01 1.36
N ASP A 103 1.04 -13.10 0.73
CA ASP A 103 2.42 -13.59 0.69
C ASP A 103 3.09 -13.09 -0.59
N VAL A 104 4.24 -12.44 -0.44
CA VAL A 104 4.81 -11.58 -1.47
C VAL A 104 6.26 -11.97 -1.71
N ARG A 105 6.61 -12.17 -2.98
CA ARG A 105 7.99 -12.46 -3.35
C ARG A 105 8.45 -11.73 -4.60
N GLY A 106 9.22 -10.66 -4.41
CA GLY A 106 9.86 -9.93 -5.50
C GLY A 106 8.84 -9.28 -6.44
N SER A 107 7.99 -8.44 -5.87
CA SER A 107 6.79 -7.91 -6.52
C SER A 107 6.65 -6.41 -6.31
N SER A 108 6.07 -5.75 -7.31
CA SER A 108 5.60 -4.36 -7.25
C SER A 108 4.07 -4.41 -7.32
N PHE A 109 3.38 -3.98 -6.27
CA PHE A 109 1.92 -4.13 -6.17
C PHE A 109 1.32 -3.06 -5.25
N SER A 110 0.04 -2.80 -5.40
CA SER A 110 -0.73 -1.96 -4.48
C SER A 110 -1.76 -2.79 -3.73
N LEU A 111 -2.10 -2.33 -2.53
CA LEU A 111 -3.23 -2.83 -1.77
C LEU A 111 -4.12 -1.65 -1.41
N LYS A 112 -5.41 -1.78 -1.66
CA LYS A 112 -6.41 -0.79 -1.28
C LYS A 112 -7.49 -1.47 -0.47
N LEU A 113 -7.78 -0.93 0.70
CA LEU A 113 -8.89 -1.40 1.54
C LEU A 113 -9.92 -0.29 1.63
N GLU A 114 -11.04 -0.49 0.96
CA GLU A 114 -12.16 0.45 0.98
C GLU A 114 -12.85 0.45 2.34
N GLU A 115 -13.41 1.59 2.72
CA GLU A 115 -14.13 1.73 3.98
C GLU A 115 -15.31 0.75 4.03
N GLY A 116 -15.38 -0.04 5.11
CA GLY A 116 -16.38 -1.09 5.28
C GLY A 116 -16.05 -2.43 4.62
N SER A 117 -14.98 -2.53 3.82
CA SER A 117 -14.40 -3.82 3.39
C SER A 117 -13.37 -4.32 4.42
N GLN A 118 -13.24 -5.64 4.59
CA GLN A 118 -12.17 -6.27 5.36
C GLN A 118 -11.14 -6.99 4.48
N SER A 119 -11.47 -7.10 3.20
CA SER A 119 -10.70 -7.74 2.15
C SER A 119 -10.09 -6.69 1.21
N PRO A 120 -8.76 -6.68 1.01
CA PRO A 120 -8.12 -5.67 0.19
C PRO A 120 -8.22 -6.01 -1.31
N GLU A 121 -8.42 -4.98 -2.12
CA GLU A 121 -8.10 -5.02 -3.55
C GLU A 121 -6.58 -5.00 -3.69
N VAL A 122 -6.01 -5.97 -4.41
CA VAL A 122 -4.57 -6.12 -4.62
C VAL A 122 -4.30 -6.11 -6.11
N LYS A 123 -3.54 -5.11 -6.60
CA LYS A 123 -3.14 -5.01 -8.01
C LYS A 123 -1.65 -5.29 -8.15
N VAL A 124 -1.28 -6.25 -9.01
CA VAL A 124 0.13 -6.63 -9.22
C VAL A 124 0.65 -6.02 -10.52
N TYR A 125 1.67 -5.17 -10.41
CA TYR A 125 2.33 -4.51 -11.54
C TYR A 125 3.56 -5.30 -12.02
N GLU A 126 4.28 -5.93 -11.10
CA GLU A 126 5.41 -6.81 -11.37
C GLU A 126 5.49 -7.94 -10.34
N GLY A 127 6.03 -9.10 -10.75
CA GLY A 127 6.17 -10.26 -9.87
C GLY A 127 4.87 -11.04 -9.69
N ALA A 128 4.71 -11.64 -8.52
CA ALA A 128 3.50 -12.39 -8.15
C ALA A 128 3.18 -12.22 -6.66
N VAL A 129 1.89 -12.26 -6.30
CA VAL A 129 1.40 -12.15 -4.93
C VAL A 129 0.42 -13.29 -4.67
N GLY A 130 0.72 -14.14 -3.69
CA GLY A 130 -0.21 -15.14 -3.19
C GLY A 130 -1.16 -14.50 -2.18
N MET A 131 -2.44 -14.78 -2.26
CA MET A 131 -3.44 -14.31 -1.30
C MET A 131 -4.22 -15.49 -0.74
N ASN A 132 -4.41 -15.46 0.58
CA ASN A 132 -5.10 -16.47 1.35
C ASN A 132 -6.03 -15.84 2.38
N PHE A 133 -7.11 -16.53 2.72
CA PHE A 133 -7.87 -16.16 3.92
C PHE A 133 -7.05 -16.47 5.18
N LYS A 134 -7.06 -15.53 6.12
CA LYS A 134 -6.36 -15.62 7.40
C LYS A 134 -7.36 -15.85 8.51
N ILE A 135 -7.04 -16.81 9.38
CA ILE A 135 -7.74 -17.00 10.64
C ILE A 135 -6.87 -16.39 11.76
N PRO A 136 -7.40 -15.47 12.58
CA PRO A 136 -6.70 -14.96 13.75
C PRO A 136 -6.21 -16.07 14.68
N ASN A 137 -5.00 -15.94 15.23
CA ASN A 137 -4.41 -16.98 16.10
C ASN A 137 -5.28 -17.30 17.32
N LYS A 138 -5.94 -16.29 17.92
CA LYS A 138 -6.88 -16.49 19.03
C LYS A 138 -8.01 -17.45 18.65
N ILE A 139 -8.58 -17.27 17.47
CA ILE A 139 -9.64 -18.15 16.93
C ILE A 139 -9.09 -19.54 16.65
N LEU A 140 -7.87 -19.67 16.12
CA LEU A 140 -7.22 -20.96 15.93
C LEU A 140 -7.00 -21.72 17.25
N GLU A 141 -6.68 -21.01 18.34
CA GLU A 141 -6.58 -21.61 19.67
C GLU A 141 -7.94 -22.07 20.19
N GLU A 142 -8.99 -21.26 20.03
CA GLU A 142 -10.36 -21.61 20.40
C GLU A 142 -10.86 -22.85 19.65
N ILE A 143 -10.65 -22.91 18.33
CA ILE A 143 -11.00 -24.08 17.50
C ILE A 143 -10.33 -25.36 18.02
N LYS A 144 -9.03 -25.29 18.34
CA LYS A 144 -8.29 -26.44 18.89
C LYS A 144 -8.88 -26.95 20.21
N THR A 145 -9.49 -26.07 21.00
CA THR A 145 -10.14 -26.46 22.26
C THR A 145 -11.52 -27.08 22.08
N MET A 146 -12.24 -26.72 21.01
CA MET A 146 -13.58 -27.25 20.73
C MET A 146 -13.54 -28.67 20.14
N ASN A 147 -12.51 -28.96 19.33
CA ASN A 147 -12.25 -30.29 18.75
C ASN A 147 -13.45 -30.85 17.96
N GLU A 148 -14.16 -29.99 17.22
CA GLU A 148 -15.26 -30.37 16.33
C GLU A 148 -14.79 -30.41 14.87
N GLU A 149 -15.17 -31.46 14.15
CA GLU A 149 -14.77 -31.74 12.76
C GLU A 149 -15.11 -30.59 11.80
N ILE A 150 -16.21 -29.88 12.06
CA ILE A 150 -16.66 -28.78 11.22
C ILE A 150 -15.67 -27.60 11.16
N TYR A 151 -14.94 -27.34 12.24
CA TYR A 151 -13.94 -26.26 12.24
C TYR A 151 -12.69 -26.65 11.45
N ASP A 152 -12.29 -27.92 11.49
CA ASP A 152 -11.21 -28.45 10.66
C ASP A 152 -11.59 -28.40 9.17
N GLU A 153 -12.84 -28.76 8.84
CA GLU A 153 -13.38 -28.60 7.49
C GLU A 153 -13.35 -27.14 7.03
N PHE A 154 -13.75 -26.19 7.90
CA PHE A 154 -13.70 -24.77 7.60
C PHE A 154 -12.27 -24.27 7.36
N ILE A 155 -11.30 -24.67 8.18
CA ILE A 155 -9.88 -24.33 7.99
C ILE A 155 -9.36 -24.87 6.66
N MET A 156 -9.65 -26.14 6.35
CA MET A 156 -9.23 -26.77 5.10
C MET A 156 -9.88 -26.11 3.89
N PHE A 157 -11.13 -25.71 4.03
CA PHE A 157 -11.86 -24.98 3.02
C PHE A 157 -11.21 -23.62 2.73
N LEU A 158 -10.83 -22.83 3.75
CA LEU A 158 -10.13 -21.56 3.54
C LEU A 158 -8.77 -21.76 2.86
N LYS A 159 -7.98 -22.76 3.28
CA LYS A 159 -6.67 -23.07 2.70
C LYS A 159 -6.73 -23.49 1.23
N LYS A 160 -7.79 -24.18 0.82
CA LYS A 160 -7.97 -24.62 -0.58
C LYS A 160 -8.26 -23.45 -1.54
N ASN A 161 -8.65 -22.30 -1.02
CA ASN A 161 -9.09 -21.14 -1.79
C ASN A 161 -8.01 -20.04 -1.92
N GLU A 162 -6.75 -20.46 -1.91
CA GLU A 162 -5.61 -19.62 -2.29
C GLU A 162 -5.74 -19.09 -3.72
N VAL A 163 -5.34 -17.84 -3.95
CA VAL A 163 -5.16 -17.29 -5.30
C VAL A 163 -3.76 -16.72 -5.44
N VAL A 164 -3.15 -16.94 -6.60
CA VAL A 164 -1.90 -16.26 -6.98
C VAL A 164 -2.23 -15.24 -8.06
N LEU A 165 -1.84 -14.00 -7.82
CA LEU A 165 -1.94 -12.87 -8.73
C LEU A 165 -0.59 -12.65 -9.41
N ASP A 166 -0.58 -12.65 -10.74
CA ASP A 166 0.56 -12.34 -11.58
C ASP A 166 0.50 -10.89 -12.08
N LYS A 167 1.56 -10.44 -12.76
CA LYS A 167 1.58 -9.12 -13.41
C LYS A 167 0.33 -8.86 -14.27
N GLY A 168 -0.30 -7.71 -14.03
CA GLY A 168 -1.50 -7.26 -14.73
C GLY A 168 -2.79 -7.88 -14.17
N GLU A 169 -2.72 -8.58 -13.04
CA GLU A 169 -3.89 -9.15 -12.36
C GLU A 169 -4.25 -8.37 -11.08
N VAL A 170 -5.55 -8.33 -10.79
CA VAL A 170 -6.13 -7.69 -9.61
C VAL A 170 -7.05 -8.66 -8.88
N SER A 171 -7.03 -8.63 -7.55
CA SER A 171 -7.96 -9.42 -6.73
C SER A 171 -9.39 -8.90 -6.86
N LEU A 172 -10.34 -9.83 -6.82
CA LEU A 172 -11.76 -9.55 -6.76
C LEU A 172 -12.36 -10.39 -5.64
N ILE A 173 -12.78 -9.71 -4.57
CA ILE A 173 -13.41 -10.34 -3.42
C ILE A 173 -14.84 -9.78 -3.33
N LYS A 174 -15.83 -10.66 -3.46
CA LYS A 174 -17.23 -10.25 -3.34
C LYS A 174 -17.49 -9.76 -1.90
N PRO A 175 -18.09 -8.58 -1.67
CA PRO A 175 -18.35 -8.08 -0.32
C PRO A 175 -19.16 -9.07 0.56
N SER A 176 -20.10 -9.81 -0.05
CA SER A 176 -20.88 -10.83 0.66
C SER A 176 -20.03 -12.00 1.17
N LEU A 177 -19.00 -12.38 0.43
CA LEU A 177 -18.07 -13.45 0.80
C LEU A 177 -17.25 -13.04 2.03
N ASP A 178 -16.66 -11.84 1.99
CA ASP A 178 -15.90 -11.28 3.10
C ASP A 178 -16.77 -11.19 4.37
N GLN A 179 -18.00 -10.67 4.26
CA GLN A 179 -18.96 -10.59 5.36
C GLN A 179 -19.33 -11.97 5.95
N MET A 180 -19.50 -13.00 5.11
CA MET A 180 -19.80 -14.35 5.59
C MET A 180 -18.64 -14.97 6.35
N ILE A 181 -17.41 -14.79 5.87
CA ILE A 181 -16.21 -15.26 6.59
C ILE A 181 -16.12 -14.56 7.95
N GLN A 182 -16.34 -13.24 8.00
CA GLN A 182 -16.34 -12.48 9.24
C GLN A 182 -17.41 -12.96 10.24
N LEU A 183 -18.61 -13.25 9.75
CA LEU A 183 -19.69 -13.79 10.58
C LEU A 183 -19.30 -15.14 11.20
N ILE A 184 -18.71 -16.04 10.40
CA ILE A 184 -18.21 -17.32 10.91
C ILE A 184 -17.13 -17.10 11.96
N LEU A 185 -16.12 -16.26 11.68
CA LEU A 185 -15.05 -15.97 12.63
C LEU A 185 -15.58 -15.39 13.96
N THR A 186 -16.56 -14.49 13.89
CA THR A 186 -17.21 -13.90 15.08
C THR A 186 -17.96 -14.95 15.89
N LYS A 187 -18.67 -15.87 15.22
CA LYS A 187 -19.38 -16.98 15.88
C LYS A 187 -18.42 -17.94 16.57
N VAL A 188 -17.30 -18.27 15.92
CA VAL A 188 -16.26 -19.11 16.53
C VAL A 188 -15.74 -18.45 17.81
N GLU A 189 -15.45 -17.14 17.76
CA GLU A 189 -15.00 -16.38 18.93
C GLU A 189 -16.02 -16.41 20.08
N ASN A 190 -17.30 -16.37 19.75
CA ASN A 190 -18.40 -16.46 20.72
C ASN A 190 -18.79 -17.89 21.11
N LYS A 191 -18.10 -18.91 20.58
CA LYS A 191 -18.40 -20.34 20.79
C LYS A 191 -19.81 -20.74 20.34
N GLU A 192 -20.28 -20.16 19.24
CA GLU A 192 -21.57 -20.45 18.62
C GLU A 192 -21.43 -21.45 17.47
N ASP A 193 -22.53 -22.17 17.17
CA ASP A 193 -22.59 -23.07 16.02
C ASP A 193 -22.48 -22.31 14.69
N ILE A 194 -21.57 -22.78 13.82
CA ILE A 194 -21.28 -22.23 12.50
C ILE A 194 -21.90 -23.04 11.35
N SER A 195 -22.56 -24.17 11.64
CA SER A 195 -23.01 -25.14 10.63
C SER A 195 -23.85 -24.52 9.51
N ARG A 196 -24.74 -23.60 9.87
CA ARG A 196 -25.63 -22.92 8.92
C ARG A 196 -24.84 -21.98 8.00
N GLU A 197 -23.99 -21.14 8.57
CA GLU A 197 -23.20 -20.16 7.83
C GLU A 197 -22.16 -20.84 6.94
N PHE A 198 -21.51 -21.88 7.45
CA PHE A 198 -20.55 -22.67 6.68
C PHE A 198 -21.23 -23.43 5.53
N ALA A 199 -22.40 -24.04 5.75
CA ALA A 199 -23.15 -24.68 4.67
C ALA A 199 -23.63 -23.69 3.59
N SER A 200 -23.94 -22.44 3.97
CA SER A 200 -24.24 -21.36 3.03
C SER A 200 -23.01 -21.00 2.20
N ILE A 201 -21.84 -20.91 2.84
CA ILE A 201 -20.60 -20.51 2.19
C ILE A 201 -20.11 -21.55 1.17
N GLN A 202 -20.27 -22.83 1.48
CA GLN A 202 -19.91 -23.94 0.59
C GLN A 202 -20.78 -24.00 -0.68
N LYS A 203 -21.99 -23.44 -0.65
CA LYS A 203 -22.90 -23.39 -1.81
C LYS A 203 -22.59 -22.25 -2.78
N ILE A 204 -21.68 -21.35 -2.43
CA ILE A 204 -21.28 -20.24 -3.29
C ILE A 204 -20.43 -20.81 -4.43
N GLU A 205 -20.97 -20.77 -5.65
CA GLU A 205 -20.17 -21.06 -6.85
C GLU A 205 -19.01 -20.06 -6.96
N ASN A 206 -17.81 -20.57 -7.23
CA ASN A 206 -16.57 -19.78 -7.32
C ASN A 206 -16.27 -19.01 -6.02
N PHE A 207 -16.38 -19.69 -4.88
CA PHE A 207 -16.03 -19.19 -3.54
C PHE A 207 -14.56 -18.73 -3.41
N SER A 208 -13.67 -19.14 -4.31
CA SER A 208 -12.27 -18.73 -4.27
C SER A 208 -12.11 -17.21 -4.40
N LEU A 209 -11.03 -16.68 -3.83
CA LEU A 209 -10.54 -15.36 -4.17
C LEU A 209 -10.44 -15.28 -5.70
N GLN A 210 -11.21 -14.38 -6.31
CA GLN A 210 -11.24 -14.26 -7.76
C GLN A 210 -10.15 -13.29 -8.20
N LYS A 211 -9.77 -13.40 -9.46
CA LYS A 211 -8.86 -12.45 -10.08
C LYS A 211 -9.34 -12.07 -11.47
N THR A 212 -9.05 -10.84 -11.87
CA THR A 212 -9.27 -10.36 -13.23
C THR A 212 -8.02 -9.64 -13.72
N THR A 213 -7.95 -9.38 -15.01
CA THR A 213 -6.89 -8.56 -15.59
C THR A 213 -7.24 -7.08 -15.50
N PHE A 214 -6.23 -6.23 -15.42
CA PHE A 214 -6.35 -4.78 -15.51
C PHE A 214 -5.26 -4.22 -16.44
N VAL A 215 -5.46 -2.99 -16.90
CA VAL A 215 -4.46 -2.23 -17.64
C VAL A 215 -3.99 -1.11 -16.74
N GLU A 216 -2.68 -1.02 -16.54
CA GLU A 216 -2.05 0.02 -15.74
C GLU A 216 -2.33 1.39 -16.35
N THR A 217 -2.84 2.31 -15.54
CA THR A 217 -3.01 3.71 -15.94
C THR A 217 -1.66 4.44 -15.94
N PRO A 218 -1.51 5.51 -16.75
CA PRO A 218 -0.33 6.35 -16.70
C PRO A 218 -0.01 6.88 -15.30
N GLN A 219 -1.03 7.16 -14.49
CA GLN A 219 -0.91 7.63 -13.10
C GLN A 219 -0.35 6.52 -12.20
N GLU A 220 -0.87 5.29 -12.29
CA GLU A 220 -0.34 4.15 -11.52
C GLU A 220 1.13 3.89 -11.87
N ILE A 221 1.48 3.93 -13.16
CA ILE A 221 2.88 3.79 -13.61
C ILE A 221 3.77 4.86 -12.99
N ALA A 222 3.30 6.11 -12.96
CA ALA A 222 4.03 7.23 -12.37
C ALA A 222 4.17 7.11 -10.84
N GLU A 223 3.11 6.68 -10.14
CA GLU A 223 3.16 6.40 -8.70
C GLU A 223 4.24 5.35 -8.38
N ILE A 224 4.28 4.26 -9.14
CA ILE A 224 5.31 3.22 -9.01
C ILE A 224 6.68 3.80 -9.32
N GLU A 225 6.86 4.57 -10.40
CA GLU A 225 8.15 5.14 -10.77
C GLU A 225 8.72 6.07 -9.70
N THR A 226 7.86 6.82 -9.01
CA THR A 226 8.25 7.71 -7.90
C THR A 226 8.45 7.02 -6.56
N LEU A 227 8.13 5.73 -6.44
CA LEU A 227 8.48 4.92 -5.27
C LEU A 227 9.94 4.48 -5.40
N VAL A 228 10.85 5.31 -4.88
CA VAL A 228 12.31 5.19 -5.04
C VAL A 228 12.99 4.77 -3.74
N TYR A 229 14.01 3.90 -3.87
CA TYR A 229 14.80 3.42 -2.73
C TYR A 229 15.84 4.46 -2.29
N ALA A 230 16.01 4.62 -0.97
CA ALA A 230 17.24 5.16 -0.43
C ALA A 230 18.39 4.14 -0.62
N ASP A 231 19.62 4.65 -0.66
CA ASP A 231 20.82 3.84 -0.81
C ASP A 231 20.90 2.77 0.29
N ARG A 232 21.17 1.52 -0.13
CA ARG A 232 21.13 0.38 0.77
C ARG A 232 22.21 0.45 1.85
N ILE A 233 23.39 1.01 1.53
CA ILE A 233 24.48 1.16 2.50
C ILE A 233 24.07 2.14 3.59
N LEU A 234 23.43 3.27 3.22
CA LEU A 234 22.90 4.23 4.19
C LEU A 234 21.82 3.62 5.08
N VAL A 235 20.90 2.85 4.49
CA VAL A 235 19.84 2.17 5.26
C VAL A 235 20.42 1.14 6.23
N ASP A 236 21.36 0.30 5.78
CA ASP A 236 22.02 -0.72 6.62
C ASP A 236 22.84 -0.06 7.75
N GLN A 237 23.53 1.05 7.47
CA GLN A 237 24.25 1.83 8.48
C GLN A 237 23.30 2.39 9.54
N ALA A 238 22.20 3.03 9.12
CA ALA A 238 21.24 3.64 10.03
C ALA A 238 20.55 2.61 10.95
N LEU A 239 20.20 1.44 10.41
CA LEU A 239 19.61 0.35 11.19
C LEU A 239 20.60 -0.27 12.19
N ALA A 240 21.91 -0.16 11.94
CA ALA A 240 22.94 -0.65 12.85
C ALA A 240 23.26 0.30 14.01
N GLU A 241 22.86 1.58 13.93
CA GLU A 241 23.06 2.57 15.01
C GLU A 241 22.11 2.37 16.20
N GLN A 242 21.06 1.56 16.04
CA GLN A 242 20.03 1.39 17.07
C GLN A 242 20.63 0.81 18.37
N ASP A 243 20.59 1.62 19.43
CA ASP A 243 20.93 1.20 20.79
C ASP A 243 19.73 0.45 21.42
N SER A 244 20.02 -0.39 22.41
CA SER A 244 19.15 -1.45 22.98
C SER A 244 17.86 -0.96 23.67
N ASN A 245 17.53 0.33 23.57
CA ASN A 245 16.47 0.98 24.32
C ASN A 245 15.21 1.13 23.45
N GLU A 246 14.35 0.11 23.47
CA GLU A 246 13.15 0.01 22.59
C GLU A 246 12.13 1.14 22.81
N VAL A 247 12.12 1.77 24.00
CA VAL A 247 11.05 2.70 24.38
C VAL A 247 11.21 4.11 23.79
N GLN A 248 12.42 4.55 23.45
CA GLN A 248 12.66 5.91 22.95
C GLN A 248 12.74 5.94 21.42
N PRO A 249 12.23 7.02 20.77
CA PRO A 249 12.45 7.20 19.34
C PRO A 249 13.95 7.36 19.08
N PHE A 250 14.46 6.60 18.13
CA PHE A 250 15.82 6.72 17.66
C PHE A 250 15.79 7.23 16.21
N ILE A 251 16.34 8.43 16.00
CA ILE A 251 16.54 9.01 14.67
C ILE A 251 18.02 8.84 14.33
N SER A 252 18.29 8.21 13.19
CA SER A 252 19.65 7.94 12.76
C SER A 252 20.47 9.22 12.56
N SER A 253 21.75 9.14 12.92
CA SER A 253 22.70 10.23 12.76
C SER A 253 22.94 10.60 11.29
N ILE A 254 22.69 9.66 10.37
CA ILE A 254 22.82 9.82 8.91
C ILE A 254 21.48 10.09 8.20
N SER A 255 20.47 10.56 8.95
CA SER A 255 19.14 10.92 8.41
C SER A 255 19.21 11.95 7.27
N SER A 256 20.15 12.88 7.33
CA SER A 256 20.34 13.92 6.30
C SER A 256 20.90 13.36 4.99
N GLU A 257 21.80 12.38 5.07
CA GLU A 257 22.34 11.66 3.91
C GLU A 257 21.25 10.85 3.22
N ILE A 258 20.42 10.15 4.00
CA ILE A 258 19.25 9.40 3.50
C ILE A 258 18.30 10.35 2.77
N GLN A 259 17.95 11.48 3.39
CA GLN A 259 17.06 12.47 2.78
C GLN A 259 17.62 12.99 1.46
N ARG A 260 18.92 13.31 1.40
CA ARG A 260 19.57 13.84 0.18
C ARG A 260 19.56 12.82 -0.95
N ASP A 261 19.92 11.57 -0.65
CA ASP A 261 19.93 10.49 -1.65
C ASP A 261 18.52 10.19 -2.17
N GLN A 262 17.54 10.05 -1.26
CA GLN A 262 16.16 9.80 -1.64
C GLN A 262 15.59 10.94 -2.49
N SER A 263 15.82 12.20 -2.09
CA SER A 263 15.33 13.37 -2.81
C SER A 263 15.93 13.46 -4.22
N PHE A 264 17.22 13.16 -4.37
CA PHE A 264 17.89 13.12 -5.66
C PHE A 264 17.29 12.05 -6.59
N LYS A 265 17.06 10.84 -6.09
CA LYS A 265 16.44 9.75 -6.86
C LYS A 265 14.99 10.05 -7.22
N LEU A 266 14.24 10.68 -6.32
CA LEU A 266 12.87 11.10 -6.58
C LEU A 266 12.84 12.16 -7.69
N ASP A 267 13.75 13.12 -7.66
CA ASP A 267 13.86 14.13 -8.73
C ASP A 267 14.16 13.48 -10.09
N GLN A 268 15.07 12.50 -10.13
CA GLN A 268 15.33 11.74 -11.35
C GLN A 268 14.10 10.98 -11.85
N ALA A 269 13.30 10.39 -10.96
CA ALA A 269 12.05 9.73 -11.34
C ALA A 269 11.03 10.71 -11.93
N LEU A 270 10.87 11.89 -11.30
CA LEU A 270 9.98 12.94 -11.80
C LEU A 270 10.42 13.45 -13.18
N ASN A 271 11.73 13.66 -13.40
CA ASN A 271 12.26 14.07 -14.70
C ASN A 271 12.03 13.02 -15.80
N LYS A 272 12.09 11.73 -15.46
CA LYS A 272 11.74 10.63 -16.39
C LYS A 272 10.26 10.67 -16.76
N ILE A 273 9.37 10.90 -15.80
CA ILE A 273 7.94 11.04 -16.04
C ILE A 273 7.67 12.22 -16.99
N GLN A 274 8.29 13.38 -16.75
CA GLN A 274 8.17 14.54 -17.66
C GLN A 274 8.66 14.21 -19.07
N THR A 275 9.80 13.55 -19.20
CA THR A 275 10.33 13.12 -20.51
C THR A 275 9.38 12.17 -21.23
N LYS A 276 8.71 11.26 -20.50
CA LYS A 276 7.69 10.35 -21.08
C LYS A 276 6.47 11.14 -21.58
N ILE A 277 6.00 12.11 -20.81
CA ILE A 277 4.90 13.00 -21.20
C ILE A 277 5.27 13.80 -22.46
N GLU A 278 6.46 14.40 -22.51
CA GLU A 278 6.93 15.19 -23.67
C GLU A 278 7.04 14.37 -24.96
N ARG A 279 7.25 13.05 -24.86
CA ARG A 279 7.23 12.14 -26.01
C ARG A 279 5.82 11.77 -26.46
N ASN A 280 4.85 11.79 -25.56
CA ASN A 280 3.45 11.52 -25.85
C ASN A 280 2.67 12.83 -26.01
N VAL A 281 2.86 13.48 -27.15
CA VAL A 281 2.28 14.81 -27.41
C VAL A 281 0.76 14.71 -27.59
N LEU A 282 0.01 15.13 -26.57
CA LEU A 282 -1.45 15.30 -26.62
C LEU A 282 -1.75 16.80 -26.83
N LYS A 283 -2.25 17.17 -28.00
CA LYS A 283 -2.42 18.57 -28.43
C LYS A 283 -3.74 19.20 -27.99
N TYR A 284 -4.71 18.37 -27.59
CA TYR A 284 -6.05 18.83 -27.21
C TYR A 284 -6.47 18.24 -25.86
N GLU A 285 -7.29 18.99 -25.11
CA GLU A 285 -7.83 18.53 -23.82
C GLU A 285 -8.66 17.24 -23.94
N SER A 286 -9.32 17.02 -25.09
CA SER A 286 -10.04 15.78 -25.37
C SER A 286 -9.10 14.57 -25.45
N GLU A 287 -7.90 14.73 -26.00
CA GLU A 287 -6.89 13.66 -26.07
C GLU A 287 -6.32 13.35 -24.68
N ILE A 288 -6.14 14.38 -23.84
CA ILE A 288 -5.76 14.22 -22.43
C ILE A 288 -6.83 13.44 -21.68
N TYR A 289 -8.10 13.85 -21.82
CA TYR A 289 -9.21 13.15 -21.18
C TYR A 289 -9.33 11.71 -21.66
N GLU A 290 -9.20 11.43 -22.96
CA GLU A 290 -9.26 10.06 -23.48
C GLU A 290 -8.10 9.19 -22.97
N TYR A 291 -6.89 9.74 -22.89
CA TYR A 291 -5.70 9.00 -22.47
C TYR A 291 -5.64 8.76 -20.96
N TYR A 292 -5.98 9.76 -20.15
CA TYR A 292 -5.90 9.69 -18.68
C TYR A 292 -7.22 9.37 -17.99
N ASN A 293 -8.33 9.38 -18.75
CA ASN A 293 -9.71 9.27 -18.25
C ASN A 293 -10.08 10.35 -17.21
N VAL A 294 -9.36 11.47 -17.22
CA VAL A 294 -9.55 12.61 -16.30
C VAL A 294 -9.11 13.90 -16.99
N LEU A 295 -9.80 14.98 -16.67
CA LEU A 295 -9.38 16.35 -16.99
C LEU A 295 -9.65 17.22 -15.77
N GLU A 296 -8.61 17.92 -15.33
CA GLU A 296 -8.57 18.74 -14.14
C GLU A 296 -8.16 20.17 -14.51
N THR A 297 -8.63 21.13 -13.73
CA THR A 297 -8.12 22.50 -13.78
C THR A 297 -7.42 22.82 -12.47
N VAL A 298 -6.10 22.99 -12.54
CA VAL A 298 -5.29 23.48 -11.43
C VAL A 298 -5.41 25.01 -11.41
N VAL A 299 -5.91 25.56 -10.30
CA VAL A 299 -5.96 27.00 -10.04
C VAL A 299 -4.83 27.35 -9.08
N LYS A 300 -3.94 28.24 -9.52
CA LYS A 300 -2.80 28.70 -8.72
C LYS A 300 -3.20 29.86 -7.80
N GLU A 301 -2.41 30.09 -6.76
CA GLU A 301 -2.55 31.22 -5.82
C GLU A 301 -2.51 32.59 -6.52
N ASP A 302 -1.82 32.69 -7.66
CA ASP A 302 -1.78 33.89 -8.51
C ASP A 302 -3.05 34.06 -9.38
N GLY A 303 -4.02 33.16 -9.27
CA GLY A 303 -5.27 33.13 -10.04
C GLY A 303 -5.14 32.53 -11.45
N SER A 304 -3.92 32.17 -11.90
CA SER A 304 -3.74 31.50 -13.19
C SER A 304 -4.29 30.06 -13.17
N LYS A 305 -4.72 29.59 -14.33
CA LYS A 305 -5.39 28.29 -14.49
C LYS A 305 -4.65 27.43 -15.51
N LEU A 306 -4.42 26.18 -15.16
CA LEU A 306 -3.81 25.17 -16.02
C LEU A 306 -4.75 23.98 -16.14
N SER A 307 -5.10 23.62 -17.38
CA SER A 307 -5.97 22.49 -17.68
C SER A 307 -5.15 21.31 -18.18
N GLY A 308 -5.42 20.12 -17.64
CA GLY A 308 -4.64 18.92 -17.93
C GLY A 308 -5.01 17.73 -17.06
N ALA A 309 -4.14 16.73 -17.00
CA ALA A 309 -4.26 15.59 -16.08
C ALA A 309 -3.05 15.54 -15.14
N ILE A 310 -3.29 15.42 -13.84
CA ILE A 310 -2.25 15.21 -12.84
C ILE A 310 -1.76 13.76 -13.00
N VAL A 311 -0.52 13.62 -13.44
CA VAL A 311 0.11 12.32 -13.72
C VAL A 311 0.81 11.76 -12.50
N ALA A 312 1.44 12.63 -11.69
CA ALA A 312 2.12 12.23 -10.46
C ALA A 312 1.94 13.30 -9.39
N GLN A 313 1.76 12.86 -8.15
CA GLN A 313 1.75 13.73 -6.97
C GLN A 313 2.57 13.06 -5.87
N VAL A 314 3.71 13.65 -5.52
CA VAL A 314 4.59 13.15 -4.46
C VAL A 314 5.13 14.31 -3.65
N GLY A 315 4.91 14.28 -2.34
CA GLY A 315 5.23 15.42 -1.51
C GLY A 315 4.42 16.64 -1.92
N ASP A 316 5.12 17.76 -2.00
CA ASP A 316 4.57 19.02 -2.51
C ASP A 316 4.80 19.18 -4.01
N THR A 317 5.19 18.13 -4.74
CA THR A 317 5.40 18.22 -6.19
C THR A 317 4.29 17.51 -6.95
N LEU A 318 3.75 18.19 -7.96
CA LEU A 318 2.81 17.63 -8.93
C LEU A 318 3.39 17.70 -10.34
N ILE A 319 3.12 16.69 -11.16
CA ILE A 319 3.39 16.70 -12.60
C ILE A 319 2.05 16.73 -13.33
N LEU A 320 1.77 17.83 -14.03
CA LEU A 320 0.57 18.05 -14.82
C LEU A 320 0.89 17.87 -16.31
N HIS A 321 0.18 16.99 -17.01
CA HIS A 321 0.23 16.93 -18.47
C HIS A 321 -0.84 17.86 -19.05
N THR A 322 -0.39 18.93 -19.71
CA THR A 322 -1.25 19.90 -20.42
C THR A 322 -1.07 19.78 -21.93
N PRO A 323 -1.94 20.41 -22.75
CA PRO A 323 -1.73 20.45 -24.20
C PRO A 323 -0.40 21.09 -24.66
N LYS A 324 0.28 21.79 -23.75
CA LYS A 324 1.59 22.43 -23.99
C LYS A 324 2.76 21.55 -23.52
N GLY A 325 2.50 20.36 -22.99
CA GLY A 325 3.49 19.45 -22.43
C GLY A 325 3.40 19.32 -20.91
N ALA A 326 4.45 18.75 -20.32
CA ALA A 326 4.56 18.52 -18.89
C ALA A 326 4.87 19.82 -18.14
N ILE A 327 4.17 20.04 -17.02
CA ILE A 327 4.43 21.15 -16.10
C ILE A 327 4.65 20.56 -14.70
N ARG A 328 5.76 20.92 -14.05
CA ARG A 328 6.00 20.63 -12.64
C ARG A 328 5.49 21.78 -11.79
N LEU A 329 4.64 21.48 -10.83
CA LEU A 329 4.02 22.45 -9.93
C LEU A 329 4.38 22.14 -8.49
N ASN A 330 4.54 23.19 -7.68
CA ASN A 330 4.61 23.06 -6.23
C ASN A 330 3.19 23.18 -5.65
N LYS A 331 2.80 22.26 -4.77
CA LYS A 331 1.50 22.23 -4.11
C LYS A 331 1.21 23.52 -3.34
N ASN A 332 2.24 24.17 -2.79
CA ASN A 332 2.12 25.43 -2.06
C ASN A 332 1.82 26.63 -2.97
N GLU A 333 1.88 26.47 -4.30
CA GLU A 333 1.49 27.48 -5.28
C GLU A 333 0.06 27.23 -5.85
N ILE A 334 -0.62 26.19 -5.37
CA ILE A 334 -1.94 25.78 -5.83
C ILE A 334 -2.98 26.17 -4.77
N ASP A 335 -3.98 26.93 -5.20
CA ASP A 335 -5.15 27.29 -4.39
C ASP A 335 -6.10 26.07 -4.29
N TYR A 336 -6.59 25.59 -5.44
CA TYR A 336 -7.41 24.37 -5.50
C TYR A 336 -7.35 23.68 -6.87
N ILE A 337 -7.85 22.44 -6.91
CA ILE A 337 -8.00 21.63 -8.12
C ILE A 337 -9.49 21.41 -8.38
N ASP A 338 -9.96 21.78 -9.57
CA ASP A 338 -11.32 21.53 -10.03
C ASP A 338 -11.36 20.27 -10.90
N TYR A 339 -12.12 19.27 -10.45
CA TYR A 339 -12.26 17.98 -11.14
C TYR A 339 -13.44 18.02 -12.12
N GLN A 340 -13.15 18.05 -13.42
CA GLN A 340 -14.19 18.26 -14.45
C GLN A 340 -14.86 16.97 -14.95
N ASN A 341 -14.66 15.84 -14.26
CA ASN A 341 -15.07 14.49 -14.69
C ASN A 341 -16.57 14.34 -15.04
N SER A 342 -17.44 15.23 -14.55
CA SER A 342 -18.88 15.21 -14.84
C SER A 342 -19.28 16.02 -16.08
N ARG A 343 -18.47 16.97 -16.57
CA ARG A 343 -18.87 17.90 -17.65
C ARG A 343 -18.65 17.38 -19.07
N MET A 344 -17.84 16.33 -19.25
CA MET A 344 -17.51 15.76 -20.56
C MET A 344 -18.36 14.54 -20.95
N LYS A 345 -19.16 13.96 -20.03
CA LYS A 345 -20.10 12.88 -20.37
C LYS A 345 -21.37 13.37 -21.10
N ASP A 346 -21.63 14.67 -21.04
CA ASP A 346 -22.85 15.31 -21.58
C ASP A 346 -22.61 16.11 -22.88
N LYS A 347 -21.45 15.93 -23.53
CA LYS A 347 -21.14 16.46 -24.87
C LYS A 347 -20.68 15.34 -25.78
#